data_AF-A0A256YW42-F1
#
_entry.id   AF-A0A256YW42-F1
#
_cell.length_a   1.000
_cell.length_b   1.000
_cell.length_c   1.000
_cell.angle_alpha   90.00
_cell.angle_beta   90.00
_cell.angle_gamma   90.00
#
_symmetry.space_group_name_H-M   'P 1'
#
loop_
_entity.id
_entity.type
_entity.pdbx_description
1 polymer ?
#
loop_
_entity_poly.entity_id
_entity_poly.type
_entity_poly.pdbx_seq_one_letter_code
_entity_poly.pdbx_strand_id
1 'polypeptide(L)' 'MILIEDFIGDDSILALKINGKPLILEQGFPARVFIPHLCGRKSVKLVHKIELIKDYKDGFWEALGYHPRGDVRLEERFK' A
#
# COMPACT_ATOMS: atom_id res chain seq x y z
N MET A 1 1.97 6.79 -3.59
CA MET A 1 2.82 7.12 -2.43
C MET A 1 2.14 6.66 -1.15
N ILE A 2 2.90 6.30 -0.12
CA ILE A 2 2.39 5.94 1.22
C ILE A 2 3.19 6.76 2.22
N LEU A 3 2.52 7.38 3.21
CA LEU A 3 3.20 8.09 4.29
C LEU A 3 3.94 7.09 5.18
N ILE A 4 5.11 7.47 5.67
CA ILE A 4 5.93 6.56 6.48
C ILE A 4 5.19 6.10 7.73
N GLU A 5 4.42 6.99 8.37
CA GLU A 5 3.60 6.72 9.55
C GLU A 5 2.56 5.61 9.29
N ASP A 6 1.92 5.61 8.11
CA ASP A 6 0.97 4.57 7.76
C ASP A 6 1.67 3.23 7.44
N PHE A 7 2.92 3.28 6.95
CA PHE A 7 3.69 2.07 6.61
C PHE A 7 4.31 1.39 7.84
N ILE A 8 4.73 2.16 8.85
CA ILE A 8 5.33 1.64 10.09
C ILE A 8 4.32 1.34 11.20
N GLY A 9 3.03 1.60 10.96
CA GLY A 9 1.97 1.30 11.93
C GLY A 9 1.90 -0.19 12.27
N ASP A 10 1.44 -0.51 13.48
CA ASP A 10 1.42 -1.89 14.02
C ASP A 10 0.67 -2.89 13.13
N ASP A 11 -0.36 -2.43 12.43
CA ASP A 11 -1.21 -3.26 11.57
C ASP A 11 -0.70 -3.39 10.12
N SER A 12 0.37 -2.67 9.78
CA SER A 12 0.97 -2.65 8.43
C SER A 12 2.04 -3.72 8.28
N ILE A 13 1.94 -4.52 7.22
CA ILE A 13 2.85 -5.66 7.00
C ILE A 13 3.36 -5.75 5.56
N LEU A 14 4.60 -6.23 5.44
CA LEU A 14 5.14 -6.76 4.19
C LEU A 14 4.97 -8.29 4.21
N ALA A 15 3.89 -8.77 3.59
CA ALA A 15 3.56 -10.18 3.53
C ALA A 15 4.39 -10.90 2.46
N LEU A 16 5.01 -12.02 2.84
CA LEU A 16 5.63 -12.99 1.93
C LEU A 16 4.82 -14.30 1.84
N LYS A 17 3.93 -14.51 2.81
CA LYS A 17 3.12 -15.72 2.97
C LYS A 17 1.70 -15.37 3.40
N ILE A 18 0.75 -16.21 3.01
CA ILE A 18 -0.63 -16.21 3.51
C ILE A 18 -0.96 -17.62 4.00
N ASN A 19 -1.49 -17.73 5.22
CA ASN A 19 -1.83 -19.01 5.86
C ASN A 19 -0.65 -20.00 5.87
N GLY A 20 0.55 -19.51 6.18
CA GLY A 20 1.78 -20.30 6.24
C GLY A 20 2.38 -20.70 4.90
N LYS A 21 1.70 -20.46 3.77
CA LYS A 21 2.18 -20.78 2.42
C LYS A 21 2.72 -19.54 1.71
N PRO A 22 3.73 -19.66 0.84
CA PRO A 22 4.17 -18.56 -0.02
C PRO A 22 2.99 -17.96 -0.79
N LEU A 23 3.03 -16.65 -1.03
CA LEU A 23 2.07 -15.98 -1.89
C LEU A 23 2.02 -16.68 -3.27
N ILE A 24 0.83 -16.86 -3.83
CA ILE A 24 0.70 -17.14 -5.27
C ILE A 24 0.79 -15.84 -6.07
N LEU A 25 0.97 -15.96 -7.39
CA LEU A 25 1.10 -14.81 -8.28
C LEU A 25 -0.07 -13.81 -8.14
N GLU A 26 -1.30 -14.30 -8.11
CA GLU A 26 -2.52 -13.47 -7.96
C GLU A 26 -2.59 -12.75 -6.61
N GLN A 27 -1.93 -13.30 -5.59
CA GLN A 27 -1.84 -12.70 -4.26
C GLN A 27 -0.71 -11.68 -4.16
N GLY A 28 0.21 -11.64 -5.12
CA GLY A 28 1.29 -10.66 -5.18
C GLY A 28 2.68 -11.22 -4.92
N PHE A 29 2.96 -12.48 -5.24
CA PHE A 29 4.33 -13.04 -5.18
C PHE A 29 5.37 -12.14 -5.90
N PRO A 30 6.56 -11.88 -5.33
CA PRO A 30 7.12 -12.49 -4.13
C PRO A 30 6.71 -11.81 -2.82
N ALA A 31 6.26 -10.56 -2.88
CA ALA A 31 5.93 -9.76 -1.70
C ALA A 31 4.74 -8.82 -1.95
N ARG A 32 3.93 -8.64 -0.91
CA ARG A 32 2.79 -7.72 -0.92
C ARG A 32 2.83 -6.81 0.30
N VAL A 33 2.62 -5.52 0.09
CA VAL A 33 2.33 -4.57 1.17
C VAL A 33 0.85 -4.64 1.51
N PHE A 34 0.54 -4.72 2.80
CA PHE A 34 -0.83 -4.74 3.30
C PHE A 34 -0.97 -3.72 4.43
N ILE A 35 -1.89 -2.77 4.24
CA ILE A 35 -2.15 -1.66 5.17
C ILE A 35 -3.67 -1.60 5.37
N PRO A 36 -4.22 -2.11 6.49
CA PRO A 36 -5.64 -2.37 6.64
C PRO A 36 -6.55 -1.13 6.61
N HIS A 37 -6.08 0.01 7.13
CA HIS A 37 -6.89 1.23 7.22
C HIS A 37 -6.91 2.05 5.93
N LEU A 38 -6.02 1.76 4.98
CA LEU A 38 -5.98 2.44 3.70
C LEU A 38 -6.73 1.67 2.62
N CYS A 39 -7.17 2.37 1.58
CA CYS A 39 -7.86 1.76 0.46
C CYS A 39 -7.02 0.65 -0.18
N GLY A 40 -7.68 -0.38 -0.72
CA GLY A 40 -6.99 -1.55 -1.28
C GLY A 40 -5.96 -1.23 -2.38
N ARG A 41 -6.08 -0.06 -3.05
CA ARG A 41 -5.10 0.44 -4.02
C ARG A 41 -3.73 0.75 -3.39
N LYS A 42 -3.68 1.07 -2.09
CA LYS A 42 -2.43 1.31 -1.34
C LYS A 42 -1.76 0.00 -0.86
N SER A 43 -2.49 -1.11 -0.85
CA SER A 43 -1.95 -2.44 -0.56
C SER A 43 -1.35 -3.08 -1.82
N VAL A 44 -0.14 -2.65 -2.19
CA VAL A 44 0.53 -2.99 -3.46
C VAL A 44 0.95 -4.46 -3.52
N LYS A 45 0.63 -5.12 -4.63
CA LYS A 45 1.06 -6.50 -4.95
C LYS A 45 2.34 -6.48 -5.80
N LEU A 46 3.07 -7.61 -5.85
CA LEU A 46 4.24 -7.80 -6.72
C LEU A 46 5.35 -6.78 -6.40
N VAL A 47 5.64 -6.57 -5.12
CA VAL A 47 6.62 -5.58 -4.67
C VAL A 47 8.03 -6.11 -4.87
N HIS A 48 8.86 -5.34 -5.58
CA HIS A 48 10.27 -5.66 -5.86
C HIS A 48 11.24 -4.63 -5.29
N LYS A 49 10.78 -3.39 -5.09
CA LYS A 49 11.58 -2.29 -4.55
C LYS A 49 10.68 -1.42 -3.67
N ILE A 50 11.21 -1.01 -2.52
CA ILE A 50 10.65 0.03 -1.68
C ILE A 50 11.69 1.14 -1.61
N GLU A 51 11.27 2.36 -1.89
CA GLU A 51 12.14 3.53 -1.91
C GLU A 51 11.59 4.57 -0.96
N LEU A 52 12.42 4.98 0.00
CA LEU A 52 12.08 6.06 0.93
C LEU A 52 12.51 7.38 0.31
N ILE A 53 11.56 8.31 0.21
CA ILE A 53 11.82 9.65 -0.28
C ILE A 53 11.32 10.69 0.71
N LYS A 54 11.99 11.84 0.76
CA LYS A 54 11.69 12.89 1.74
C LYS A 54 10.44 13.67 1.38
N ASP A 55 10.27 13.98 0.09
CA ASP A 55 9.19 14.84 -0.40
C ASP A 55 8.08 14.00 -1.01
N TYR A 56 6.83 14.27 -0.61
CA TYR A 56 5.68 13.65 -1.23
C TYR A 56 5.56 14.05 -2.70
N LYS A 57 5.28 13.08 -3.55
CA LYS A 57 4.98 13.26 -4.97
C LYS A 57 3.76 12.42 -5.32
N ASP A 58 2.95 12.90 -6.25
CA ASP A 58 1.83 12.11 -6.73
C ASP A 58 2.34 10.85 -7.44
N GLY A 59 1.77 9.70 -7.03
CA GLY A 59 1.92 8.45 -7.74
C GLY A 59 0.93 8.35 -8.91
N PHE A 60 0.90 7.18 -9.55
CA PHE A 60 0.02 6.92 -10.69
C PHE A 60 -1.46 7.21 -10.39
N TRP A 61 -1.98 6.72 -9.26
CA TRP A 61 -3.39 6.93 -8.89
C TRP A 61 -3.66 8.37 -8.48
N GLU A 62 -2.76 8.98 -7.72
CA GLU A 62 -2.93 10.34 -7.21
C GLU A 62 -2.87 11.39 -8.33
N ALA A 63 -2.11 11.11 -9.39
CA ALA A 63 -2.12 11.87 -10.64
C ALA A 63 -3.46 11.75 -11.40
N LEU A 64 -4.20 10.65 -11.22
CA LEU A 64 -5.55 10.43 -11.77
C LEU A 64 -6.67 11.00 -10.89
N GLY A 65 -6.35 11.82 -9.88
CA GLY A 65 -7.34 12.49 -9.03
C GLY A 65 -7.77 11.70 -7.79
N TYR A 66 -7.09 10.59 -7.48
CA TYR A 66 -7.36 9.86 -6.24
C TYR A 66 -6.74 10.56 -5.02
N HIS A 67 -7.35 10.36 -3.85
CA HIS A 67 -6.87 10.97 -2.61
C HIS A 67 -5.44 10.51 -2.27
N PRO A 68 -4.53 11.43 -1.86
CA PRO A 68 -3.15 11.13 -1.50
C PRO A 68 -2.97 10.05 -0.43
N ARG A 69 -3.78 10.07 0.62
CA ARG A 69 -3.68 9.13 1.73
C ARG A 69 -4.60 7.93 1.52
N GLY A 70 -5.90 8.18 1.40
CA GLY A 70 -6.89 7.19 0.97
C GLY A 70 -7.40 6.35 2.14
N ASP A 71 -7.61 6.98 3.29
CA ASP A 71 -8.15 6.37 4.49
C ASP A 71 -9.61 5.90 4.26
N VAL A 72 -9.87 4.64 4.59
CA VAL A 72 -11.18 4.01 4.36
C VAL A 72 -12.23 4.57 5.32
N ARG A 73 -11.86 4.91 6.56
CA ARG A 73 -12.78 5.37 7.61
C ARG A 73 -13.23 6.80 7.36
N LEU A 74 -12.35 7.61 6.76
CA LEU A 74 -12.63 8.99 6.37
C LEU A 74 -13.22 9.11 4.95
N GLU A 75 -13.49 7.98 4.29
CA GLU A 75 -14.05 7.91 2.94
C GLU A 75 -13.24 8.69 1.88
N GLU A 76 -11.93 8.76 2.07
CA GLU A 76 -11.01 9.49 1.20
C GLU A 76 -10.82 8.76 -0.15
N ARG A 77 -11.68 9.05 -1.12
CA ARG A 77 -11.64 8.40 -2.43
C ARG A 77 -10.95 9.25 -3.50
N PHE A 78 -11.29 10.52 -3.58
CA PHE A 78 -10.84 11.45 -4.61
C PHE A 78 -10.37 12.77 -3.99
N LYS A 79 -9.64 13.57 -4.77
CA LYS A 79 -9.29 14.96 -4.43
C LYS A 79 -10.50 15.89 -4.57
#